data_AF-A0A7V8E3Q9-F1
#
_entry.id   AF-A0A7V8E3Q9-F1
#
_cell.length_a   1.000
_cell.length_b   1.000
_cell.length_c   1.000
_cell.angle_alpha   90.00
_cell.angle_beta   90.00
_cell.angle_gamma   90.00
#
_symmetry.space_group_name_H-M   'P 1'
#
loop_
_entity.id
_entity.type
_entity.pdbx_description
1 polymer ?
#
loop_
_entity_poly.entity_id
_entity_poly.type
_entity_poly.pdbx_seq_one_letter_code
_entity_poly.pdbx_strand_id
1 'polypeptide(L)'
;MKPALAAVAISLAVAVFAAISLSREAKRREELEKRVATMEEARAGAVPKEPPETKAPGTRETPVAPPAPGQPSGAPSPDPRLRKLEEQVARLEDRVRELNRAAEGAAIEEVAGLPAEQLWQKAQMALQDRLTGKSDALLREFLKRFPTDPHASEALLSLGGNQLRVGDMAAAAGFYDRVLQEFPDSKQVPYAEFYLAMSVIGTDLNAGKGHYERAVEKFAGNPYWQAAALLNLSSAYSEKGQPEVAKEYLKKVTTQFAGNEQAAPLVKEAEDALKAMEAR
;
A
#
# COMPACT_ATOMS: atom_id res chain seq x y z
N MET A 1 -18.33 -15.93 22.05
CA MET A 1 -17.62 -14.65 22.27
C MET A 1 -16.40 -14.59 21.36
N LYS A 2 -16.27 -13.49 20.58
CA LYS A 2 -15.06 -12.96 19.90
C LYS A 2 -14.63 -13.47 18.49
N PRO A 3 -15.44 -13.32 17.43
CA PRO A 3 -14.92 -13.09 16.06
C PRO A 3 -14.72 -11.58 15.76
N ALA A 4 -15.47 -10.70 16.43
CA ALA A 4 -15.41 -9.25 16.24
C ALA A 4 -14.08 -8.61 16.71
N LEU A 5 -13.36 -9.23 17.65
CA LEU A 5 -12.06 -8.72 18.14
C LEU A 5 -10.89 -9.05 17.20
N ALA A 6 -11.03 -10.06 16.32
CA ALA A 6 -9.99 -10.40 15.35
C ALA A 6 -9.95 -9.41 14.18
N ALA A 7 -11.11 -8.95 13.70
CA ALA A 7 -11.20 -7.97 12.60
C ALA A 7 -10.68 -6.57 13.01
N VAL A 8 -10.88 -6.19 14.27
CA VAL A 8 -10.38 -4.93 14.87
C VAL A 8 -8.86 -4.94 15.02
N ALA A 9 -8.28 -6.07 15.41
CA ALA A 9 -6.82 -6.23 15.51
C ALA A 9 -6.12 -6.23 14.14
N ILE A 10 -6.79 -6.70 13.08
CA ILE A 10 -6.24 -6.75 11.72
C ILE A 10 -6.19 -5.34 11.10
N SER A 11 -7.20 -4.50 11.33
CA SER A 11 -7.26 -3.15 10.74
C SER A 11 -6.23 -2.20 11.37
N LEU A 12 -6.04 -2.26 12.70
CA LEU A 12 -4.98 -1.52 13.40
C LEU A 12 -3.57 -2.01 13.01
N ALA A 13 -3.38 -3.32 12.80
CA ALA A 13 -2.09 -3.86 12.41
C ALA A 13 -1.67 -3.47 10.98
N VAL A 14 -2.61 -3.38 10.03
CA VAL A 14 -2.31 -2.97 8.65
C VAL A 14 -1.95 -1.49 8.56
N ALA A 15 -2.68 -0.61 9.27
CA ALA A 15 -2.36 0.82 9.30
C ALA A 15 -1.02 1.11 9.99
N VAL A 16 -0.74 0.43 11.11
CA VAL A 16 0.54 0.57 11.84
C VAL A 16 1.70 -0.04 11.03
N PHE A 17 1.51 -1.16 10.33
CA PHE A 17 2.56 -1.76 9.51
C PHE A 17 2.86 -0.95 8.23
N ALA A 18 1.84 -0.34 7.61
CA ALA A 18 2.02 0.59 6.49
C ALA A 18 2.78 1.85 6.93
N ALA A 19 2.41 2.45 8.07
CA ALA A 19 3.09 3.62 8.63
C ALA A 19 4.55 3.31 9.05
N ILE A 20 4.80 2.14 9.65
CA ILE A 20 6.16 1.70 10.01
C ILE A 20 7.00 1.40 8.77
N SER A 21 6.41 0.79 7.72
CA SER A 21 7.12 0.48 6.48
C SER A 21 7.49 1.75 5.71
N LEU A 22 6.55 2.70 5.58
CA LEU A 22 6.80 4.02 4.99
C LEU A 22 7.85 4.81 5.79
N SER A 23 7.84 4.73 7.12
CA SER A 23 8.85 5.35 7.99
C SER A 23 10.25 4.73 7.82
N ARG A 24 10.33 3.40 7.65
CA ARG A 24 11.60 2.69 7.41
C ARG A 24 12.16 2.98 6.03
N GLU A 25 11.31 3.09 5.01
CA GLU A 25 11.72 3.46 3.65
C GLU A 25 12.16 4.93 3.58
N ALA A 26 11.46 5.84 4.27
CA ALA A 26 11.86 7.24 4.40
C ALA A 26 13.23 7.38 5.08
N LYS A 27 13.47 6.65 6.18
CA LYS A 27 14.79 6.62 6.85
C LYS A 27 15.89 6.04 5.97
N ARG A 28 15.62 4.95 5.25
CA ARG A 28 16.57 4.37 4.28
C ARG A 28 16.89 5.33 3.16
N ARG A 29 15.91 6.08 2.66
CA ARG A 29 16.10 7.09 1.61
C ARG A 29 16.96 8.26 2.11
N GLU A 30 16.68 8.77 3.31
CA GLU A 30 17.51 9.81 3.95
C GLU A 30 18.97 9.34 4.15
N GLU A 31 19.17 8.08 4.56
CA GLU A 31 20.49 7.50 4.75
C GLU A 31 21.24 7.28 3.41
N LEU A 32 20.52 6.89 2.35
CA LEU A 32 21.04 6.81 0.99
C LEU A 32 21.45 8.18 0.45
N GLU A 33 20.62 9.20 0.64
CA GLU A 33 20.92 10.58 0.22
C GLU A 33 22.18 11.12 0.93
N LYS A 34 22.32 10.86 2.24
CA LYS A 34 23.55 11.20 3.00
C LYS A 34 24.79 10.47 2.46
N ARG A 35 24.66 9.19 2.08
CA ARG A 35 25.78 8.40 1.53
C ARG A 35 26.17 8.83 0.12
N VAL A 36 25.21 9.26 -0.69
CA VAL A 36 25.49 9.83 -2.02
C VAL A 36 26.21 11.16 -1.88
N ALA A 37 25.75 12.05 -0.99
CA ALA A 37 26.40 13.33 -0.70
C ALA A 37 27.87 13.16 -0.24
N THR A 38 28.15 12.21 0.66
CA THR A 38 29.53 11.95 1.11
C THR A 38 30.42 11.35 0.03
N MET A 39 29.87 10.55 -0.89
CA MET A 39 30.64 10.05 -2.04
C MET A 39 30.96 11.17 -3.06
N GLU A 40 30.04 12.12 -3.27
CA GLU A 40 30.28 13.27 -4.13
C GLU A 40 31.34 14.21 -3.55
N GLU A 41 31.32 14.46 -2.24
CA GLU A 41 32.37 15.21 -1.53
C GLU A 41 33.75 14.52 -1.62
N ALA A 42 33.81 13.19 -1.42
CA ALA A 42 35.04 12.42 -1.55
C ALA A 42 35.60 12.46 -2.98
N ARG A 43 34.73 12.49 -3.99
CA ARG A 43 35.11 12.62 -5.40
C ARG A 43 35.64 14.02 -5.73
N ALA A 44 35.05 15.06 -5.14
CA ALA A 44 35.53 16.44 -5.30
C ALA A 44 36.90 16.67 -4.62
N GLY A 45 37.17 16.00 -3.50
CA GLY A 45 38.45 16.07 -2.80
C GLY A 45 39.60 15.28 -3.45
N ALA A 46 39.30 14.38 -4.38
CA ALA A 46 40.28 13.50 -5.02
C ALA A 46 40.85 14.04 -6.36
N VAL A 47 40.51 15.27 -6.76
CA VAL A 47 41.14 15.90 -7.93
C VAL A 47 42.60 16.24 -7.57
N PRO A 48 43.62 15.59 -8.18
CA PRO A 48 45.00 15.88 -7.86
C PRO A 48 45.35 17.29 -8.37
N LYS A 49 45.91 18.15 -7.50
CA LYS A 49 46.53 19.40 -7.94
C LYS A 49 47.79 19.06 -8.74
N GLU A 50 47.85 19.49 -10.00
CA GLU A 50 49.07 19.41 -10.79
C GLU A 50 50.22 20.12 -10.06
N PRO A 51 51.43 19.54 -9.99
CA PRO A 51 52.57 20.18 -9.33
C PRO A 51 53.09 21.37 -10.15
N PRO A 52 53.69 22.40 -9.50
CA PRO A 52 54.14 23.60 -10.18
C PRO A 52 55.32 23.31 -11.11
N GLU A 53 55.22 23.75 -12.37
CA GLU A 53 56.29 23.69 -13.36
C GLU A 53 57.54 24.45 -12.89
N THR A 54 58.66 23.74 -12.74
CA THR A 54 59.99 24.31 -12.54
C THR A 54 60.58 24.69 -13.90
N LYS A 55 60.76 26.00 -14.14
CA LYS A 55 61.44 26.52 -15.35
C LYS A 55 62.94 26.18 -15.33
N ALA A 56 63.41 25.47 -16.34
CA ALA A 56 64.81 25.41 -16.75
C ALA A 56 64.99 26.12 -18.11
N PRO A 57 66.12 26.80 -18.36
CA PRO A 57 66.26 27.68 -19.52
C PRO A 57 66.70 26.94 -20.78
N GLY A 58 66.06 27.29 -21.90
CA GLY A 58 66.61 27.11 -23.25
C GLY A 58 66.10 25.89 -24.01
N THR A 59 65.09 26.10 -24.86
CA THR A 59 65.05 25.66 -26.26
C THR A 59 63.79 26.24 -26.93
N ARG A 60 63.88 26.54 -28.22
CA ARG A 60 62.94 27.39 -29.00
C ARG A 60 61.50 26.85 -29.01
N GLU A 61 60.54 27.73 -28.73
CA GLU A 61 59.11 27.50 -28.91
C GLU A 61 58.76 27.41 -30.42
N THR A 62 57.99 26.39 -30.80
CA THR A 62 57.16 26.44 -32.01
C THR A 62 55.68 26.48 -31.57
N PRO A 63 54.81 27.29 -32.19
CA PRO A 63 53.43 27.46 -31.71
C PRO A 63 52.60 26.18 -31.90
N VAL A 64 51.98 25.73 -30.81
CA VAL A 64 50.96 24.66 -30.80
C VAL A 64 49.65 25.21 -31.35
N ALA A 65 49.05 24.52 -32.34
CA ALA A 65 47.70 24.80 -32.80
C ALA A 65 46.66 24.30 -31.76
N PRO A 66 45.57 25.04 -31.50
CA PRO A 66 44.58 24.64 -30.50
C PRO A 66 43.79 23.39 -30.95
N PRO A 67 43.49 22.42 -30.06
CA PRO A 67 42.58 21.32 -30.37
C PRO A 67 41.14 21.82 -30.51
N ALA A 68 40.41 21.27 -31.49
CA ALA A 68 39.03 21.61 -31.79
C ALA A 68 38.05 21.22 -30.66
N PRO A 69 36.84 21.83 -30.59
CA PRO A 69 35.90 21.60 -29.50
C PRO A 69 35.42 20.14 -29.47
N GLY A 70 35.63 19.47 -28.33
CA GLY A 70 35.16 18.10 -28.10
C GLY A 70 33.63 18.01 -28.09
N GLN A 71 33.11 16.99 -28.77
CA GLN A 71 31.70 16.58 -28.73
C GLN A 71 31.26 16.24 -27.30
N PRO A 72 29.96 16.40 -26.96
CA PRO A 72 29.46 16.12 -25.62
C PRO A 72 29.69 14.66 -25.26
N SER A 73 30.47 14.44 -24.21
CA SER A 73 30.79 13.11 -23.66
C SER A 73 29.51 12.37 -23.32
N GLY A 74 29.30 11.22 -23.97
CA GLY A 74 28.20 10.31 -23.71
C GLY A 74 28.20 9.83 -22.26
N ALA A 75 27.02 9.65 -21.68
CA ALA A 75 26.85 9.10 -20.35
C ALA A 75 27.67 7.79 -20.21
N PRO A 76 28.39 7.58 -19.08
CA PRO A 76 29.18 6.37 -18.88
C PRO A 76 28.28 5.13 -18.98
N SER A 77 28.72 4.13 -19.73
CA SER A 77 28.05 2.83 -19.81
C SER A 77 27.91 2.22 -18.41
N PRO A 78 26.73 1.69 -18.03
CA PRO A 78 26.54 1.13 -16.69
C PRO A 78 27.53 0.00 -16.39
N ASP A 79 28.04 -0.02 -15.15
CA ASP A 79 29.03 -0.98 -14.63
C ASP A 79 28.67 -2.43 -15.04
N PRO A 80 29.57 -3.20 -15.68
CA PRO A 80 29.33 -4.59 -16.06
C PRO A 80 28.88 -5.48 -14.90
N ARG A 81 29.28 -5.18 -13.65
CA ARG A 81 28.81 -5.88 -12.45
C ARG A 81 27.34 -5.60 -12.15
N LEU A 82 26.91 -4.35 -12.36
CA LEU A 82 25.51 -3.95 -12.19
C LEU A 82 24.62 -4.64 -13.22
N ARG A 83 25.02 -4.66 -14.50
CA ARG A 83 24.28 -5.37 -15.57
C ARG A 83 24.06 -6.85 -15.24
N LYS A 84 25.12 -7.52 -14.77
CA LYS A 84 25.04 -8.93 -14.39
C LYS A 84 24.08 -9.16 -13.22
N LEU A 85 24.02 -8.24 -12.25
CA LEU A 85 23.08 -8.31 -11.14
C LEU A 85 21.64 -8.07 -11.60
N GLU A 86 21.40 -7.08 -12.44
CA GLU A 86 20.08 -6.79 -13.02
C GLU A 86 19.54 -8.01 -13.79
N GLU A 87 20.37 -8.65 -14.60
CA GLU A 87 20.01 -9.90 -15.28
C GLU A 87 19.71 -11.05 -14.31
N GLN A 88 20.45 -11.15 -13.20
CA GLN A 88 20.16 -12.15 -12.16
C GLN A 88 18.83 -11.88 -11.47
N VAL A 89 18.53 -10.62 -11.14
CA VAL A 89 17.27 -10.20 -10.55
C VAL A 89 16.11 -10.51 -11.50
N ALA A 90 16.21 -10.13 -12.77
CA ALA A 90 15.19 -10.42 -13.78
C ALA A 90 14.89 -11.93 -13.89
N ARG A 91 15.93 -12.77 -13.94
CA ARG A 91 15.76 -14.24 -13.96
C ARG A 91 15.09 -14.78 -12.69
N LEU A 92 15.41 -14.22 -11.52
CA LEU A 92 14.78 -14.62 -10.26
C LEU A 92 13.32 -14.20 -10.21
N GLU A 93 12.99 -13.00 -10.67
CA GLU A 93 11.61 -12.53 -10.75
C GLU A 93 10.77 -13.40 -11.68
N ASP A 94 11.30 -13.78 -12.85
CA ASP A 94 10.64 -14.73 -13.75
C ASP A 94 10.38 -16.08 -13.08
N ARG A 95 11.36 -16.60 -12.35
CA ARG A 95 11.23 -17.86 -11.63
C ARG A 95 10.19 -17.80 -10.52
N VAL A 96 10.13 -16.70 -9.77
CA VAL A 96 9.11 -16.47 -8.74
C VAL A 96 7.73 -16.41 -9.39
N ARG A 97 7.57 -15.72 -10.52
CA ARG A 97 6.30 -15.68 -11.26
C ARG A 97 5.85 -17.07 -11.72
N GLU A 98 6.77 -17.87 -12.25
CA GLU A 98 6.49 -19.25 -12.68
C GLU A 98 6.03 -20.13 -11.51
N LEU A 99 6.76 -20.08 -10.38
CA LEU A 99 6.41 -20.84 -9.19
C LEU A 99 5.06 -20.43 -8.61
N ASN A 100 4.74 -19.14 -8.61
CA ASN A 100 3.44 -18.67 -8.16
C ASN A 100 2.30 -19.20 -9.05
N ARG A 101 2.44 -19.16 -10.38
CA ARG A 101 1.45 -19.73 -11.29
C ARG A 101 1.27 -21.23 -11.12
N ALA A 102 2.37 -21.97 -10.91
CA ALA A 102 2.31 -23.40 -10.65
C ALA A 102 1.58 -23.71 -9.32
N ALA A 103 1.85 -22.92 -8.27
CA ALA A 103 1.18 -23.06 -6.99
C ALA A 103 -0.33 -22.72 -7.08
N GLU A 104 -0.70 -21.69 -7.84
CA GLU A 104 -2.09 -21.36 -8.14
C GLU A 104 -2.80 -22.50 -8.89
N GLY A 105 -2.16 -23.04 -9.93
CA GLY A 105 -2.68 -24.18 -10.69
C GLY A 105 -2.89 -25.42 -9.80
N ALA A 106 -1.91 -25.77 -8.98
CA ALA A 106 -2.02 -26.89 -8.04
C ALA A 106 -3.14 -26.67 -7.00
N ALA A 107 -3.33 -25.43 -6.53
CA ALA A 107 -4.44 -25.10 -5.62
C ALA A 107 -5.80 -25.28 -6.29
N ILE A 108 -5.94 -24.90 -7.57
CA ILE A 108 -7.18 -25.08 -8.34
C ILE A 108 -7.44 -26.57 -8.60
N GLU A 109 -6.40 -27.34 -8.90
CA GLU A 109 -6.51 -28.80 -9.10
C GLU A 109 -6.94 -29.52 -7.81
N GLU A 110 -6.41 -29.12 -6.64
CA GLU A 110 -6.79 -29.64 -5.33
C GLU A 110 -8.31 -29.55 -5.08
N VAL A 111 -8.97 -28.54 -5.64
CA VAL A 111 -10.39 -28.24 -5.41
C VAL A 111 -11.27 -28.53 -6.63
N ALA A 112 -10.71 -29.15 -7.66
CA ALA A 112 -11.42 -29.51 -8.88
C ALA A 112 -12.60 -30.44 -8.53
N GLY A 113 -13.81 -30.07 -8.98
CA GLY A 113 -15.01 -30.85 -8.73
C GLY A 113 -15.57 -30.79 -7.30
N LEU A 114 -14.91 -30.14 -6.34
CA LEU A 114 -15.47 -29.98 -4.98
C LEU A 114 -16.78 -29.18 -5.00
N PRO A 115 -17.78 -29.53 -4.16
CA PRO A 115 -18.98 -28.72 -4.03
C PRO A 115 -18.65 -27.34 -3.43
N ALA A 116 -19.56 -26.37 -3.63
CA ALA A 116 -19.37 -24.97 -3.21
C ALA A 116 -18.89 -24.84 -1.77
N GLU A 117 -19.57 -25.49 -0.82
CA GLU A 117 -19.21 -25.43 0.60
C GLU A 117 -17.76 -25.89 0.87
N GLN A 118 -17.32 -27.00 0.26
CA GLN A 118 -15.96 -27.49 0.51
C GLN A 118 -14.89 -26.60 -0.13
N LEU A 119 -15.15 -26.07 -1.32
CA LEU A 119 -14.28 -25.09 -1.97
C LEU A 119 -14.19 -23.80 -1.14
N TRP A 120 -15.32 -23.32 -0.62
CA TRP A 120 -15.39 -22.17 0.26
C TRP A 120 -14.57 -22.38 1.54
N GLN A 121 -14.72 -23.53 2.21
CA GLN A 121 -13.91 -23.88 3.39
C GLN A 121 -12.41 -23.87 3.09
N LYS A 122 -11.98 -24.41 1.95
CA LYS A 122 -10.57 -24.37 1.51
C LYS A 122 -10.09 -22.94 1.28
N ALA A 123 -10.91 -22.09 0.67
CA ALA A 123 -10.59 -20.67 0.48
C ALA A 123 -10.48 -19.93 1.83
N GLN A 124 -11.38 -20.20 2.77
CA GLN A 124 -11.34 -19.65 4.13
C GLN A 124 -10.09 -20.06 4.90
N MET A 125 -9.68 -21.33 4.82
CA MET A 125 -8.41 -21.79 5.41
C MET A 125 -7.22 -21.02 4.83
N ALA A 126 -7.16 -20.86 3.50
CA ALA A 126 -6.08 -20.10 2.87
C ALA A 126 -6.06 -18.62 3.30
N LEU A 127 -7.24 -18.01 3.54
CA LEU A 127 -7.35 -16.66 4.09
C LEU A 127 -6.82 -16.59 5.53
N GLN A 128 -7.16 -17.57 6.38
CA GLN A 128 -6.71 -17.66 7.77
C GLN A 128 -5.19 -17.84 7.86
N ASP A 129 -4.63 -18.70 7.00
CA ASP A 129 -3.20 -18.95 6.90
C ASP A 129 -2.44 -17.81 6.21
N ARG A 130 -3.15 -16.76 5.77
CA ARG A 130 -2.60 -15.59 5.07
C ARG A 130 -1.86 -15.93 3.77
N LEU A 131 -2.22 -17.04 3.15
CA LEU A 131 -1.69 -17.48 1.87
C LEU A 131 -2.37 -16.68 0.75
N THR A 132 -1.94 -15.44 0.54
CA THR A 132 -2.62 -14.48 -0.37
C THR A 132 -2.78 -15.02 -1.78
N GLY A 133 -1.75 -15.61 -2.39
CA GLY A 133 -1.86 -16.20 -3.74
C GLY A 133 -2.83 -17.39 -3.80
N LYS A 134 -2.72 -18.32 -2.83
CA LYS A 134 -3.62 -19.48 -2.77
C LYS A 134 -5.08 -19.06 -2.54
N SER A 135 -5.33 -18.16 -1.58
CA SER A 135 -6.68 -17.65 -1.33
C SER A 135 -7.24 -16.89 -2.54
N ASP A 136 -6.45 -16.07 -3.23
CA ASP A 136 -6.90 -15.37 -4.45
C ASP A 136 -7.32 -16.36 -5.55
N ALA A 137 -6.51 -17.39 -5.81
CA ALA A 137 -6.84 -18.44 -6.78
C ALA A 137 -8.13 -19.20 -6.41
N LEU A 138 -8.26 -19.63 -5.16
CA LEU A 138 -9.42 -20.39 -4.70
C LEU A 138 -10.70 -19.56 -4.70
N LEU A 139 -10.65 -18.30 -4.29
CA LEU A 139 -11.80 -17.40 -4.28
C LEU A 139 -12.27 -17.06 -5.70
N ARG A 140 -11.33 -16.85 -6.65
CA ARG A 140 -11.69 -16.65 -8.07
C ARG A 140 -12.33 -17.89 -8.67
N GLU A 141 -11.78 -19.07 -8.38
CA GLU A 141 -12.35 -20.32 -8.86
C GLU A 141 -13.74 -20.56 -8.25
N PHE A 142 -13.93 -20.20 -6.98
CA PHE A 142 -15.24 -20.23 -6.32
C PHE A 142 -16.25 -19.33 -7.03
N LEU A 143 -15.91 -18.06 -7.26
CA LEU A 143 -16.80 -17.12 -7.94
C LEU A 143 -17.10 -17.51 -9.40
N LYS A 144 -16.15 -18.14 -10.08
CA LYS A 144 -16.33 -18.64 -11.45
C LYS A 144 -17.33 -19.79 -11.50
N ARG A 145 -17.27 -20.71 -10.52
CA ARG A 145 -18.10 -21.92 -10.51
C ARG A 145 -19.44 -21.73 -9.82
N PHE A 146 -19.51 -20.84 -8.83
CA PHE A 146 -20.66 -20.63 -7.97
C PHE A 146 -20.97 -19.12 -7.81
N PRO A 147 -21.22 -18.37 -8.90
CA PRO A 147 -21.36 -16.92 -8.88
C PRO A 147 -22.55 -16.42 -8.06
N THR A 148 -23.58 -17.24 -7.86
CA THR A 148 -24.79 -16.89 -7.10
C THR A 148 -24.84 -17.53 -5.71
N ASP A 149 -23.74 -18.14 -5.26
CA ASP A 149 -23.69 -18.76 -3.93
C ASP A 149 -23.81 -17.71 -2.82
N PRO A 150 -24.43 -18.02 -1.67
CA PRO A 150 -24.52 -17.10 -0.54
C PRO A 150 -23.17 -16.53 -0.06
N HIS A 151 -22.05 -17.20 -0.34
CA HIS A 151 -20.71 -16.71 -0.02
C HIS A 151 -20.06 -15.85 -1.10
N ALA A 152 -20.68 -15.64 -2.26
CA ALA A 152 -20.06 -14.93 -3.39
C ALA A 152 -19.71 -13.47 -3.05
N SER A 153 -20.59 -12.74 -2.35
CA SER A 153 -20.29 -11.38 -1.88
C SER A 153 -19.13 -11.36 -0.87
N GLU A 154 -19.03 -12.37 -0.01
CA GLU A 154 -17.91 -12.52 0.94
C GLU A 154 -16.60 -12.85 0.23
N ALA A 155 -16.66 -13.67 -0.82
CA ALA A 155 -15.51 -13.99 -1.66
C ALA A 155 -14.97 -12.74 -2.39
N LEU A 156 -15.85 -11.91 -2.95
CA LEU A 156 -15.45 -10.62 -3.54
C LEU A 156 -14.82 -9.67 -2.51
N LEU A 157 -15.43 -9.53 -1.33
CA LEU A 157 -14.87 -8.71 -0.26
C LEU A 157 -13.47 -9.20 0.15
N SER A 158 -13.29 -10.52 0.22
CA SER A 158 -12.01 -11.15 0.56
C SER A 158 -10.95 -10.96 -0.52
N LEU A 159 -11.32 -11.03 -1.80
CA LEU A 159 -10.44 -10.70 -2.92
C LEU A 159 -9.97 -9.24 -2.84
N GLY A 160 -10.88 -8.29 -2.58
CA GLY A 160 -10.50 -6.90 -2.34
C GLY A 160 -9.49 -6.77 -1.19
N GLY A 161 -9.72 -7.50 -0.09
CA GLY A 161 -8.80 -7.52 1.06
C GLY A 161 -7.43 -8.13 0.74
N ASN A 162 -7.36 -9.12 -0.14
CA ASN A 162 -6.11 -9.67 -0.65
C ASN A 162 -5.33 -8.63 -1.46
N GLN A 163 -6.03 -7.86 -2.32
CA GLN A 163 -5.41 -6.80 -3.12
C GLN A 163 -4.88 -5.65 -2.26
N LEU A 164 -5.63 -5.23 -1.22
CA LEU A 164 -5.13 -4.25 -0.25
C LEU A 164 -3.84 -4.69 0.43
N ARG A 165 -3.72 -5.99 0.77
CA ARG A 165 -2.54 -6.54 1.44
C ARG A 165 -1.29 -6.53 0.56
N VAL A 166 -1.44 -6.58 -0.75
CA VAL A 166 -0.32 -6.44 -1.71
C VAL A 166 -0.14 -5.00 -2.18
N GLY A 167 -0.93 -4.06 -1.66
CA GLY A 167 -0.83 -2.63 -1.95
C GLY A 167 -1.54 -2.19 -3.24
N ASP A 168 -2.27 -3.08 -3.91
CA ASP A 168 -3.00 -2.74 -5.13
C ASP A 168 -4.38 -2.17 -4.79
N MET A 169 -4.40 -0.88 -4.49
CA MET A 169 -5.61 -0.13 -4.14
C MET A 169 -6.63 -0.10 -5.30
N ALA A 170 -6.16 -0.08 -6.54
CA ALA A 170 -7.04 -0.03 -7.72
C ALA A 170 -7.74 -1.37 -7.94
N ALA A 171 -7.01 -2.48 -7.85
CA ALA A 171 -7.60 -3.81 -7.92
C ALA A 171 -8.55 -4.07 -6.74
N ALA A 172 -8.18 -3.60 -5.54
CA ALA A 172 -9.05 -3.68 -4.36
C ALA A 172 -10.39 -2.96 -4.58
N ALA A 173 -10.33 -1.71 -5.06
CA ALA A 173 -11.52 -0.92 -5.37
C ALA A 173 -12.45 -1.65 -6.35
N GLY A 174 -11.89 -2.27 -7.40
CA GLY A 174 -12.68 -3.05 -8.37
C GLY A 174 -13.46 -4.21 -7.75
N PHE A 175 -12.88 -4.92 -6.78
CA PHE A 175 -13.60 -6.00 -6.10
C PHE A 175 -14.68 -5.50 -5.15
N TYR A 176 -14.42 -4.41 -4.42
CA TYR A 176 -15.43 -3.82 -3.53
C TYR A 176 -16.59 -3.21 -4.29
N ASP A 177 -16.33 -2.53 -5.41
CA ASP A 177 -17.36 -2.01 -6.30
C ASP A 177 -18.27 -3.13 -6.84
N ARG A 178 -17.69 -4.28 -7.21
CA ARG A 178 -18.46 -5.46 -7.60
C ARG A 178 -19.38 -5.98 -6.49
N VAL A 179 -19.00 -5.90 -5.21
CA VAL A 179 -19.94 -6.25 -4.11
C VAL A 179 -21.17 -5.33 -4.14
N LEU A 180 -20.96 -4.02 -4.35
CA LEU A 180 -22.03 -3.03 -4.37
C LEU A 180 -22.96 -3.19 -5.59
N GLN A 181 -22.40 -3.58 -6.73
CA GLN A 181 -23.15 -3.75 -7.98
C GLN A 181 -23.84 -5.11 -8.10
N GLU A 182 -23.14 -6.19 -7.75
CA GLU A 182 -23.63 -7.57 -7.93
C GLU A 182 -24.43 -8.05 -6.72
N PHE A 183 -24.18 -7.51 -5.52
CA PHE A 183 -24.79 -7.97 -4.26
C PHE A 183 -25.27 -6.81 -3.36
N PRO A 184 -26.15 -5.92 -3.86
CA PRO A 184 -26.55 -4.67 -3.18
C PRO A 184 -27.31 -4.89 -1.86
N ASP A 185 -27.87 -6.08 -1.64
CA ASP A 185 -28.60 -6.44 -0.41
C ASP A 185 -27.77 -7.30 0.55
N SER A 186 -26.49 -7.57 0.23
CA SER A 186 -25.66 -8.45 1.04
C SER A 186 -25.16 -7.79 2.32
N LYS A 187 -24.93 -8.60 3.36
CA LYS A 187 -24.31 -8.16 4.63
C LYS A 187 -22.91 -7.55 4.45
N GLN A 188 -22.28 -7.73 3.29
CA GLN A 188 -20.96 -7.21 2.95
C GLN A 188 -20.99 -5.76 2.46
N VAL A 189 -22.14 -5.22 2.05
CA VAL A 189 -22.26 -3.87 1.49
C VAL A 189 -21.67 -2.78 2.41
N PRO A 190 -21.95 -2.74 3.73
CA PRO A 190 -21.34 -1.73 4.60
C PRO A 190 -19.80 -1.80 4.60
N TYR A 191 -19.24 -3.01 4.55
CA TYR A 191 -17.79 -3.24 4.50
C TYR A 191 -17.21 -2.88 3.14
N ALA A 192 -17.91 -3.20 2.05
CA ALA A 192 -17.49 -2.84 0.71
C ALA A 192 -17.46 -1.32 0.52
N GLU A 193 -18.46 -0.57 1.01
CA GLU A 193 -18.41 0.89 1.02
C GLU A 193 -17.19 1.41 1.80
N PHE A 194 -16.95 0.88 3.00
CA PHE A 194 -15.82 1.29 3.83
C PHE A 194 -14.46 1.04 3.16
N TYR A 195 -14.24 -0.17 2.64
CA TYR A 195 -12.96 -0.51 2.03
C TYR A 195 -12.79 0.08 0.62
N LEU A 196 -13.89 0.32 -0.12
CA LEU A 196 -13.84 1.08 -1.36
C LEU A 196 -13.44 2.53 -1.08
N ALA A 197 -14.02 3.15 -0.04
CA ALA A 197 -13.61 4.48 0.42
C ALA A 197 -12.11 4.53 0.69
N MET A 198 -11.59 3.60 1.51
CA MET A 198 -10.15 3.48 1.79
C MET A 198 -9.32 3.38 0.51
N SER A 199 -9.79 2.59 -0.46
CA SER A 199 -9.04 2.30 -1.69
C SER A 199 -8.96 3.50 -2.63
N VAL A 200 -9.97 4.38 -2.63
CA VAL A 200 -10.05 5.50 -3.60
C VAL A 200 -9.70 6.86 -3.01
N ILE A 201 -9.84 7.05 -1.68
CA ILE A 201 -9.78 8.37 -1.04
C ILE A 201 -8.44 9.10 -1.21
N GLY A 202 -7.34 8.35 -1.37
CA GLY A 202 -6.03 8.92 -1.67
C GLY A 202 -5.98 9.64 -3.02
N THR A 203 -6.78 9.19 -3.99
CA THR A 203 -6.85 9.72 -5.36
C THR A 203 -8.01 10.69 -5.56
N ASP A 204 -9.19 10.36 -5.03
CA ASP A 204 -10.40 11.18 -5.10
C ASP A 204 -11.02 11.26 -3.70
N LEU A 205 -10.75 12.38 -3.03
CA LEU A 205 -11.24 12.65 -1.69
C LEU A 205 -12.77 12.70 -1.64
N ASN A 206 -13.43 13.21 -2.69
CA ASN A 206 -14.87 13.37 -2.72
C ASN A 206 -15.57 12.02 -2.92
N ALA A 207 -15.06 11.19 -3.83
CA ALA A 207 -15.56 9.83 -4.01
C ALA A 207 -15.38 9.02 -2.72
N GLY A 208 -14.16 9.04 -2.14
CA GLY A 208 -13.85 8.34 -0.90
C GLY A 208 -14.74 8.78 0.27
N LYS A 209 -14.94 10.10 0.43
CA LYS A 209 -15.88 10.66 1.41
C LYS A 209 -17.29 10.08 1.24
N GLY A 210 -17.83 10.10 0.01
CA GLY A 210 -19.18 9.61 -0.25
C GLY A 210 -19.36 8.14 0.12
N HIS A 211 -18.34 7.31 -0.14
CA HIS A 211 -18.34 5.91 0.29
C HIS A 211 -18.27 5.75 1.82
N TYR A 212 -17.44 6.54 2.52
CA TYR A 212 -17.44 6.50 4.00
C TYR A 212 -18.76 6.94 4.61
N GLU A 213 -19.39 8.00 4.09
CA GLU A 213 -20.70 8.46 4.58
C GLU A 213 -21.77 7.36 4.42
N ARG A 214 -21.81 6.71 3.25
CA ARG A 214 -22.68 5.54 3.04
C ARG A 214 -22.33 4.38 3.97
N ALA A 215 -21.04 4.15 4.27
CA ALA A 215 -20.65 3.12 5.23
C ALA A 215 -21.17 3.44 6.64
N VAL A 216 -21.04 4.69 7.11
CA VAL A 216 -21.56 5.14 8.41
C VAL A 216 -23.07 4.90 8.53
N GLU A 217 -23.83 5.22 7.48
CA GLU A 217 -25.27 4.98 7.42
C GLU A 217 -25.60 3.48 7.48
N LYS A 218 -24.92 2.67 6.66
CA LYS A 218 -25.21 1.22 6.54
C LYS A 218 -24.70 0.40 7.72
N PHE A 219 -23.72 0.89 8.49
CA PHE A 219 -23.32 0.31 9.76
C PHE A 219 -24.25 0.70 10.93
N ALA A 220 -25.50 1.11 10.68
CA ALA A 220 -26.48 1.37 11.73
C ALA A 220 -26.61 0.16 12.67
N GLY A 221 -26.20 0.34 13.94
CA GLY A 221 -26.12 -0.75 14.95
C GLY A 221 -24.72 -1.31 15.18
N ASN A 222 -23.71 -0.81 14.48
CA ASN A 222 -22.29 -1.10 14.74
C ASN A 222 -21.47 0.18 14.96
N PRO A 223 -21.58 0.80 16.16
CA PRO A 223 -20.86 2.01 16.57
C PRO A 223 -19.36 2.00 16.28
N TYR A 224 -18.71 0.84 16.41
CA TYR A 224 -17.28 0.73 16.12
C TYR A 224 -16.99 1.05 14.65
N TRP A 225 -17.70 0.42 13.71
CA TRP A 225 -17.45 0.65 12.29
C TRP A 225 -17.90 2.04 11.82
N GLN A 226 -18.93 2.60 12.44
CA GLN A 226 -19.32 4.00 12.20
C GLN A 226 -18.21 4.97 12.63
N ALA A 227 -17.68 4.81 13.85
CA ALA A 227 -16.55 5.61 14.33
C ALA A 227 -15.29 5.41 13.47
N ALA A 228 -15.01 4.18 13.02
CA ALA A 228 -13.86 3.87 12.17
C ALA A 228 -13.94 4.61 10.83
N ALA A 229 -15.10 4.66 10.19
CA ALA A 229 -15.29 5.37 8.92
C ALA A 229 -15.03 6.88 9.08
N LEU A 230 -15.55 7.48 10.15
CA LEU A 230 -15.34 8.90 10.44
C LEU A 230 -13.88 9.22 10.80
N LEU A 231 -13.20 8.34 11.54
CA LEU A 231 -11.77 8.48 11.83
C LEU A 231 -10.93 8.43 10.56
N ASN A 232 -11.18 7.46 9.67
CA ASN A 232 -10.43 7.37 8.41
C ASN A 232 -10.67 8.59 7.52
N LEU A 233 -11.90 9.10 7.50
CA LEU A 233 -12.23 10.34 6.80
C LEU A 233 -11.49 11.55 7.40
N SER A 234 -11.43 11.66 8.73
CA SER A 234 -10.60 12.65 9.41
C SER A 234 -9.12 12.56 9.00
N SER A 235 -8.54 11.36 9.05
CA SER A 235 -7.15 11.14 8.67
C SER A 235 -6.88 11.57 7.23
N ALA A 236 -7.77 11.22 6.29
CA ALA A 236 -7.64 11.63 4.90
C ALA A 236 -7.69 13.17 4.73
N TYR A 237 -8.59 13.86 5.44
CA TYR A 237 -8.63 15.33 5.43
C TYR A 237 -7.36 15.96 6.01
N SER A 238 -6.82 15.38 7.09
CA SER A 238 -5.57 15.82 7.70
C SER A 238 -4.40 15.68 6.71
N GLU A 239 -4.27 14.53 6.05
CA GLU A 239 -3.23 14.26 5.04
C GLU A 239 -3.34 15.17 3.81
N LYS A 240 -4.55 15.59 3.44
CA LYS A 240 -4.80 16.53 2.34
C LYS A 240 -4.63 18.00 2.75
N GLY A 241 -4.13 18.28 3.94
CA GLY A 241 -3.85 19.64 4.41
C GLY A 241 -5.10 20.41 4.81
N GLN A 242 -6.19 19.72 5.16
CA GLN A 242 -7.46 20.31 5.61
C GLN A 242 -7.73 19.96 7.09
N PRO A 243 -6.88 20.43 8.03
CA PRO A 243 -6.95 20.04 9.44
C PRO A 243 -8.23 20.49 10.14
N GLU A 244 -8.84 21.61 9.74
CA GLU A 244 -10.10 22.07 10.33
C GLU A 244 -11.27 21.13 10.01
N VAL A 245 -11.33 20.62 8.78
CA VAL A 245 -12.31 19.62 8.39
C VAL A 245 -12.04 18.28 9.10
N ALA A 246 -10.77 17.88 9.23
CA ALA A 246 -10.40 16.70 10.01
C ALA A 246 -10.90 16.79 11.46
N LYS A 247 -10.68 17.94 12.13
CA LYS A 247 -11.20 18.20 13.49
C LYS A 247 -12.71 18.06 13.59
N GLU A 248 -13.48 18.46 12.57
CA GLU A 248 -14.93 18.25 12.56
C GLU A 248 -15.32 16.77 12.63
N TYR A 249 -14.64 15.91 11.86
CA TYR A 249 -14.89 14.46 11.91
C TYR A 249 -14.42 13.81 13.21
N LEU A 250 -13.29 14.23 13.77
CA LEU A 250 -12.87 13.78 15.11
C LEU A 250 -13.90 14.18 16.16
N LYS A 251 -14.42 15.41 16.12
CA LYS A 251 -15.50 15.86 17.01
C LYS A 251 -16.77 15.04 16.84
N LYS A 252 -17.14 14.66 15.61
CA LYS A 252 -18.27 13.73 15.39
C LYS A 252 -18.03 12.40 16.10
N VAL A 253 -16.82 11.86 16.02
CA VAL A 253 -16.47 10.60 16.72
C VAL A 253 -16.60 10.77 18.24
N THR A 254 -16.00 11.80 18.82
CA THR A 254 -16.01 11.99 20.27
C THR A 254 -17.38 12.33 20.83
N THR A 255 -18.22 13.03 20.07
CA THR A 255 -19.56 13.44 20.51
C THR A 255 -20.62 12.36 20.29
N GLN A 256 -20.67 11.74 19.10
CA GLN A 256 -21.72 10.77 18.76
C GLN A 256 -21.54 9.42 19.46
N PHE A 257 -20.30 9.05 19.77
CA PHE A 257 -19.98 7.75 20.38
C PHE A 257 -19.47 7.87 21.82
N ALA A 258 -19.66 9.04 22.45
CA ALA A 258 -19.32 9.25 23.86
C ALA A 258 -19.94 8.17 24.76
N GLY A 259 -19.11 7.52 25.57
CA GLY A 259 -19.55 6.46 26.48
C GLY A 259 -19.99 5.15 25.81
N ASN A 260 -19.88 5.01 24.48
CA ASN A 260 -20.17 3.76 23.80
C ASN A 260 -19.00 2.76 23.96
N GLU A 261 -19.23 1.64 24.65
CA GLU A 261 -18.19 0.65 24.93
C GLU A 261 -17.54 0.06 23.67
N GLN A 262 -18.32 -0.14 22.59
CA GLN A 262 -17.81 -0.74 21.37
C GLN A 262 -16.89 0.22 20.61
N ALA A 263 -17.21 1.52 20.62
CA ALA A 263 -16.42 2.55 19.95
C ALA A 263 -15.36 3.21 20.85
N ALA A 264 -15.31 2.90 22.15
CA ALA A 264 -14.43 3.54 23.13
C ALA A 264 -12.94 3.64 22.70
N PRO A 265 -12.33 2.61 22.07
CA PRO A 265 -10.96 2.75 21.57
C PRO A 265 -10.79 3.84 20.52
N LEU A 266 -11.76 3.97 19.61
CA LEU A 266 -11.75 4.94 18.52
C LEU A 266 -12.12 6.35 19.01
N VAL A 267 -12.99 6.45 20.01
CA VAL A 267 -13.29 7.71 20.71
C VAL A 267 -12.02 8.26 21.36
N LYS A 268 -11.28 7.42 22.11
CA LYS A 268 -10.02 7.83 22.72
C LYS A 268 -9.00 8.26 21.68
N GLU A 269 -8.87 7.51 20.58
CA GLU A 269 -8.00 7.89 19.47
C GLU A 269 -8.36 9.27 18.89
N ALA A 270 -9.67 9.56 18.74
CA ALA A 270 -10.13 10.85 18.27
C ALA A 270 -9.83 12.00 19.24
N GLU A 271 -9.99 11.77 20.55
CA GLU A 271 -9.64 12.74 21.60
C GLU A 271 -8.15 13.07 21.60
N ASP A 272 -7.29 12.04 21.55
CA ASP A 272 -5.84 12.19 21.51
C ASP A 272 -5.41 12.96 20.25
N ALA A 273 -6.02 12.66 19.09
CA ALA A 273 -5.76 13.36 17.84
C ALA A 273 -6.18 14.84 17.89
N LEU A 274 -7.37 15.15 18.44
CA LEU A 274 -7.83 16.53 18.62
C LEU A 274 -6.85 17.34 19.47
N LYS A 275 -6.47 16.80 20.63
CA LYS A 275 -5.52 17.44 21.53
C LYS A 275 -4.17 17.71 20.86
N ALA A 276 -3.68 16.76 20.07
CA ALA A 276 -2.43 16.92 19.33
C ALA A 276 -2.52 18.00 18.23
N MET A 277 -3.69 18.18 17.62
CA MET A 277 -3.93 19.23 16.62
C MET A 277 -4.11 20.62 17.21
N GLU A 278 -4.56 20.74 18.46
CA GLU A 278 -4.70 22.01 19.19
C GLU A 278 -3.38 22.51 19.79
N ALA A 279 -2.41 21.60 19.99
CA ALA A 279 -1.10 21.91 20.53
C ALA A 279 -0.10 22.45 19.48
N ARG A 280 -0.50 22.56 18.21
CA ARG A 280 0.32 23.03 17.07
C ARG A 280 -0.11 24.43 16.65
#